data_AF-A0A536DE62-F1
#
_entry.id   AF-A0A536DE62-F1
#
_cell.length_a   1.000
_cell.length_b   1.000
_cell.length_c   1.000
_cell.angle_alpha   90.00
_cell.angle_beta   90.00
_cell.angle_gamma   90.00
#
_symmetry.space_group_name_H-M   'P 1'
#
loop_
_entity.id
_entity.type
_entity.pdbx_description
1 polymer ?
#
loop_
_entity_poly.entity_id
_entity_poly.type
_entity_poly.pdbx_seq_one_letter_code
_entity_poly.pdbx_strand_id
1 'polypeptide(L)'
;MTALARKPFSPAARTPLDNAESGTLKGQLVKLGLHSIAEHFEAEADRAAKSETTYTAYLARLVEFELADKADRSINARIARARFPMLRTLEEYDFSFQPGLPAARVRELANLAFLDSATNILLIGGPGVGKTHLAIGLSLKVCAARRSVLFTYAPDLLDQLVAAEVSHTLGKLLAQFRLSSGEPPRRWPRPPARCACHSAWS
;
A
#
# COMPACT_ATOMS: atom_id res chain seq x y z
N MET A 1 45.19 27.60 3.22
CA MET A 1 43.79 27.19 2.95
C MET A 1 43.33 26.35 4.13
N THR A 2 42.80 27.02 5.15
CA THR A 2 42.57 26.46 6.49
C THR A 2 41.27 25.68 6.50
N ALA A 3 41.36 24.35 6.61
CA ALA A 3 40.21 23.48 6.81
C ALA A 3 39.57 23.81 8.17
N LEU A 4 38.39 24.44 8.15
CA LEU A 4 37.54 24.60 9.32
C LEU A 4 37.08 23.20 9.76
N ALA A 5 37.84 22.59 10.66
CA ALA A 5 37.42 21.41 11.39
C ALA A 5 36.08 21.73 12.07
N ARG A 6 35.00 21.07 11.62
CA ARG A 6 33.71 21.14 12.27
C ARG A 6 33.91 20.64 13.70
N LYS A 7 33.80 21.57 14.67
CA LYS A 7 33.91 21.26 16.09
C LYS A 7 32.93 20.12 16.41
N PRO A 8 33.38 18.95 16.89
CA PRO A 8 32.46 17.91 17.32
C PRO A 8 31.57 18.48 18.42
N PHE A 9 30.28 18.15 18.33
CA PHE A 9 29.27 18.63 19.25
C PHE A 9 29.51 18.02 20.64
N SER A 10 29.79 18.85 21.65
CA SER A 10 30.03 18.41 23.04
C SER A 10 28.69 18.11 23.73
N PRO A 11 28.47 16.87 24.22
CA PRO A 11 27.20 16.45 24.82
C PRO A 11 27.02 16.92 26.29
N ALA A 12 27.93 17.74 26.82
CA ALA A 12 28.08 18.04 28.25
C ALA A 12 26.98 18.91 28.90
N ALA A 13 25.86 19.19 28.23
CA ALA A 13 24.80 20.05 28.75
C ALA A 13 23.39 19.50 28.48
N ARG A 14 23.18 18.19 28.62
CA ARG A 14 21.82 17.63 28.65
C ARG A 14 21.42 17.38 30.09
N THR A 15 20.58 18.27 30.62
CA THR A 15 19.60 17.87 31.62
C THR A 15 18.81 16.70 31.01
N PRO A 16 18.56 15.60 31.74
CA PRO A 16 17.58 14.62 31.30
C PRO A 16 16.30 15.35 30.91
N LEU A 17 15.67 14.99 29.79
CA LEU A 17 14.34 15.50 29.46
C LEU A 17 13.48 15.34 30.72
N ASP A 18 12.97 16.44 31.25
CA ASP A 18 12.08 16.37 32.41
C ASP A 18 10.89 15.50 31.99
N ASN A 19 10.50 14.54 32.84
CA ASN A 19 9.50 13.53 32.50
C ASN A 19 8.17 14.16 32.03
N ALA A 20 7.89 15.40 32.45
CA ALA A 20 6.76 16.21 32.03
C ALA A 20 6.84 16.70 30.56
N GLU A 21 8.01 17.10 30.08
CA GLU A 21 8.22 17.56 28.70
C GLU A 21 8.09 16.39 27.72
N SER A 22 8.69 15.24 28.06
CA SER A 22 8.57 14.00 27.28
C SER A 22 7.13 13.52 27.16
N GLY A 23 6.37 13.57 28.25
CA GLY A 23 4.94 13.21 28.24
C GLY A 23 4.10 14.12 27.35
N THR A 24 4.37 15.42 27.38
CA THR A 24 3.68 16.42 26.53
C THR A 24 3.99 16.18 25.05
N LEU A 25 5.27 15.98 24.71
CA LEU A 25 5.71 15.69 23.35
C LEU A 25 5.09 14.41 22.82
N LYS A 26 5.07 13.34 23.62
CA LYS A 26 4.42 12.07 23.27
C LYS A 26 2.95 12.27 22.91
N GLY A 27 2.21 13.03 23.72
CA GLY A 27 0.81 13.36 23.44
C GLY A 27 0.61 14.16 22.14
N GLN A 28 1.50 15.10 21.83
CA GLN A 28 1.47 15.85 20.57
C GLN A 28 1.77 14.96 19.35
N LEU A 29 2.76 14.07 19.45
CA LEU A 29 3.14 13.15 18.38
C LEU A 29 1.99 12.19 18.03
N VAL A 30 1.30 11.66 19.03
CA VAL A 30 0.11 10.81 18.82
C VAL A 30 -1.00 11.58 18.11
N LYS A 31 -1.27 12.83 18.50
CA LYS A 31 -2.28 13.68 17.83
C LYS A 31 -1.95 13.95 16.36
N LEU A 32 -0.66 14.05 16.03
CA LEU A 32 -0.18 14.20 14.65
C LEU A 32 -0.15 12.87 13.87
N GLY A 33 -0.49 11.76 14.51
CA GLY A 33 -0.44 10.43 13.92
C GLY A 33 0.97 9.84 13.80
N LEU A 34 1.96 10.41 14.49
CA LEU A 34 3.37 9.99 14.51
C LEU A 34 3.62 8.98 15.64
N HIS A 35 3.01 7.81 15.52
CA HIS A 35 2.95 6.82 16.60
C HIS A 35 4.31 6.16 16.85
N SER A 36 5.04 5.82 15.78
CA SER A 36 6.35 5.18 15.86
C SER A 36 7.36 6.11 16.52
N ILE A 37 7.33 7.39 16.15
CA ILE A 37 8.18 8.41 16.78
C ILE A 37 7.84 8.53 18.26
N ALA A 38 6.55 8.57 18.61
CA ALA A 38 6.10 8.66 20.01
C ALA A 38 6.57 7.49 20.88
N GLU A 39 6.84 6.33 20.28
CA GLU A 39 7.35 5.14 20.96
C GLU A 39 8.89 5.11 21.02
N HIS A 40 9.58 5.60 19.99
CA HIS A 40 11.02 5.42 19.83
C HIS A 40 11.88 6.67 20.13
N PHE A 41 11.30 7.87 20.28
CA PHE A 41 12.07 9.11 20.39
C PHE A 41 13.02 9.15 21.60
N GLU A 42 12.60 8.66 22.77
CA GLU A 42 13.44 8.65 23.98
C GLU A 42 14.64 7.70 23.81
N ALA A 43 14.37 6.47 23.35
CA ALA A 43 15.40 5.47 23.15
C ALA A 43 16.43 5.90 22.07
N GLU A 44 15.98 6.53 20.99
CA GLU A 44 16.88 7.03 19.95
C GLU A 44 17.61 8.30 20.40
N ALA A 45 17.04 9.11 21.31
CA ALA A 45 17.70 10.27 21.88
C ALA A 45 18.88 9.85 22.78
N ASP A 46 18.68 8.81 23.59
CA ASP A 46 19.74 8.18 24.39
C ASP A 46 20.83 7.57 23.51
N ARG A 47 20.43 6.90 22.42
CA ARG A 47 21.39 6.36 21.45
C ARG A 47 22.21 7.47 20.82
N ALA A 48 21.57 8.52 20.32
CA ALA A 48 22.25 9.66 19.69
C ALA A 48 23.16 10.41 20.66
N ALA A 49 22.84 10.43 21.96
CA ALA A 49 23.71 10.95 23.01
C ALA A 49 25.00 10.13 23.15
N LYS A 50 24.89 8.80 23.10
CA LYS A 50 26.03 7.87 23.22
C LYS A 50 26.89 7.80 21.96
N SER A 51 26.30 7.95 20.77
CA SER A 51 26.97 7.80 19.48
C SER A 51 27.38 9.13 18.82
N GLU A 52 27.39 10.24 19.58
CA GLU A 52 27.73 11.60 19.11
C GLU A 52 27.10 11.97 17.76
N THR A 53 25.86 11.51 17.55
CA THR A 53 25.19 11.62 16.25
C THR A 53 24.66 13.04 16.06
N THR A 54 24.74 13.55 14.83
CA THR A 54 24.20 14.87 14.51
C THR A 54 22.68 14.90 14.70
N TYR A 55 22.13 16.03 15.14
CA TYR A 55 20.68 16.23 15.31
C TYR A 55 19.86 15.84 14.07
N THR A 56 20.38 16.14 12.89
CA THR A 56 19.74 15.78 11.61
C THR A 56 19.69 14.27 11.40
N ALA A 57 20.73 13.55 11.80
CA ALA A 57 20.79 12.09 11.69
C ALA A 57 19.88 11.40 12.73
N TYR A 58 19.75 11.96 13.93
CA TYR A 58 18.74 11.54 14.92
C TYR A 58 17.32 11.70 14.35
N LEU A 59 16.99 12.89 13.84
CA LEU A 59 15.67 13.15 13.26
C LEU A 59 15.40 12.26 12.03
N ALA A 60 16.40 12.06 11.17
CA ALA A 60 16.28 11.20 10.00
C ALA A 60 15.87 9.77 10.39
N ARG A 61 16.52 9.19 11.41
CA ARG A 61 16.16 7.85 11.91
C ARG A 61 14.74 7.76 12.46
N LEU A 62 14.30 8.77 13.23
CA LEU A 62 12.92 8.79 13.71
C LEU A 62 11.91 8.84 12.57
N VAL A 63 12.19 9.64 11.55
CA VAL A 63 11.35 9.71 10.36
C VAL A 63 11.38 8.37 9.59
N GLU A 64 12.52 7.70 9.49
CA GLU A 64 12.63 6.37 8.87
C GLU A 64 11.75 5.33 9.58
N PHE A 65 11.75 5.28 10.92
CA PHE A 65 10.85 4.41 11.69
C PHE A 65 9.38 4.70 11.38
N GLU A 66 8.98 5.98 11.40
CA GLU A 66 7.59 6.34 11.12
C GLU A 66 7.18 6.02 9.67
N LEU A 67 8.07 6.21 8.70
CA LEU A 67 7.80 5.90 7.31
C LEU A 67 7.61 4.39 7.10
N ALA A 68 8.42 3.56 7.76
CA ALA A 68 8.29 2.11 7.73
C ALA A 68 6.95 1.68 8.36
N ASP A 69 6.65 2.15 9.56
CA ASP A 69 5.39 1.78 10.25
C ASP A 69 4.15 2.29 9.53
N LYS A 70 4.20 3.47 8.90
CA LYS A 70 3.11 3.95 8.05
C LYS A 70 2.96 3.09 6.80
N ALA A 71 4.05 2.66 6.18
CA ALA A 71 3.99 1.75 5.03
C ALA A 71 3.28 0.44 5.41
N ASP A 72 3.70 -0.18 6.51
CA ASP A 72 3.17 -1.46 6.98
C ASP A 72 1.71 -1.35 7.40
N ARG A 73 1.35 -0.33 8.19
CA ARG A 73 -0.06 -0.07 8.56
C ARG A 73 -0.92 0.15 7.32
N SER A 74 -0.40 0.86 6.32
CA SER A 74 -1.12 1.11 5.07
C SER A 74 -1.36 -0.18 4.27
N ILE A 75 -0.38 -1.08 4.22
CA ILE A 75 -0.51 -2.39 3.55
C ILE A 75 -1.49 -3.28 4.33
N ASN A 76 -1.32 -3.40 5.64
CA ASN A 76 -2.18 -4.20 6.51
C ASN A 76 -3.64 -3.75 6.46
N ALA A 77 -3.89 -2.43 6.44
CA ALA A 77 -5.24 -1.88 6.28
C ALA A 77 -5.87 -2.28 4.93
N ARG A 78 -5.10 -2.34 3.83
CA ARG A 78 -5.60 -2.80 2.53
C ARG A 78 -5.90 -4.29 2.54
N ILE A 79 -5.03 -5.11 3.13
CA ILE A 79 -5.26 -6.55 3.28
C ILE A 79 -6.53 -6.80 4.10
N ALA A 80 -6.69 -6.11 5.23
CA ALA A 80 -7.88 -6.22 6.07
C ALA A 80 -9.16 -5.79 5.32
N ARG A 81 -9.08 -4.71 4.53
CA ARG A 81 -10.21 -4.23 3.71
C ARG A 81 -10.61 -5.19 2.60
N ALA A 82 -9.66 -5.94 2.05
CA ALA A 82 -9.93 -6.92 0.99
C ALA A 82 -10.71 -8.14 1.48
N ARG A 83 -10.72 -8.43 2.80
CA ARG A 83 -11.50 -9.52 3.43
C ARG A 83 -11.25 -10.90 2.80
N PHE A 84 -9.98 -11.24 2.59
CA PHE A 84 -9.63 -12.57 2.09
C PHE A 84 -10.10 -13.67 3.06
N PRO A 85 -10.59 -14.81 2.55
CA PRO A 85 -11.00 -15.94 3.39
C PRO A 85 -9.80 -16.59 4.12
N MET A 86 -8.62 -16.49 3.54
CA MET A 86 -7.35 -16.93 4.12
C MET A 86 -6.21 -16.09 3.54
N LEU A 87 -5.10 -15.98 4.24
CA LEU A 87 -3.88 -15.36 3.72
C LEU A 87 -2.96 -16.47 3.19
N ARG A 88 -2.64 -16.39 1.90
CA ARG A 88 -1.77 -17.35 1.20
C ARG A 88 -0.84 -16.59 0.27
N THR A 89 0.46 -16.70 0.51
CA THR A 89 1.46 -16.03 -0.33
C THR A 89 1.66 -16.80 -1.63
N LEU A 90 2.19 -16.14 -2.66
CA LEU A 90 2.45 -16.80 -3.94
C LEU A 90 3.59 -17.82 -3.82
N GLU A 91 4.50 -17.57 -2.88
CA GLU A 91 5.66 -18.39 -2.54
C GLU A 91 5.26 -19.74 -1.90
N GLU A 92 4.12 -19.80 -1.21
CA GLU A 92 3.56 -21.04 -0.66
C GLU A 92 2.91 -21.96 -1.71
N TYR A 93 2.74 -21.49 -2.95
CA TYR A 93 2.08 -22.28 -3.98
C TYR A 93 3.03 -23.34 -4.55
N ASP A 94 2.65 -24.60 -4.44
CA ASP A 94 3.39 -25.70 -5.04
C ASP A 94 2.95 -25.93 -6.49
N PHE A 95 3.85 -25.62 -7.43
CA PHE A 95 3.65 -25.79 -8.86
C PHE A 95 3.70 -27.26 -9.31
N SER A 96 4.15 -28.19 -8.46
CA SER A 96 4.20 -29.62 -8.78
C SER A 96 2.81 -30.22 -9.02
N PHE A 97 1.78 -29.68 -8.35
CA PHE A 97 0.39 -30.13 -8.46
C PHE A 97 -0.24 -29.82 -9.83
N GLN A 98 0.29 -28.87 -10.59
CA GLN A 98 -0.27 -28.47 -11.87
C GLN A 98 0.82 -28.23 -12.93
N PRO A 99 1.32 -29.30 -13.58
CA PRO A 99 2.40 -29.20 -14.58
C PRO A 99 2.05 -28.32 -15.78
N GLY A 100 0.75 -28.16 -16.08
CA GLY A 100 0.25 -27.29 -17.15
C GLY A 100 0.27 -25.79 -16.85
N LEU A 101 0.58 -25.38 -15.60
CA LEU A 101 0.71 -23.98 -15.21
C LEU A 101 2.19 -23.62 -15.11
N PRO A 102 2.77 -22.93 -16.11
CA PRO A 102 4.17 -22.56 -16.06
C PRO A 102 4.40 -21.51 -14.97
N ALA A 103 5.24 -21.85 -13.99
CA ALA A 103 5.61 -20.95 -12.88
C ALA A 103 6.16 -19.60 -13.36
N ALA A 104 6.82 -19.58 -14.53
CA ALA A 104 7.30 -18.35 -15.16
C ALA A 104 6.17 -17.33 -15.43
N ARG A 105 5.02 -17.80 -15.95
CA ARG A 105 3.87 -16.92 -16.22
C ARG A 105 3.26 -16.39 -14.92
N VAL A 106 3.20 -17.20 -13.87
CA VAL A 106 2.69 -16.75 -12.57
C VAL A 106 3.61 -15.69 -11.94
N ARG A 107 4.93 -15.83 -12.08
CA ARG A 107 5.89 -14.79 -11.67
C ARG A 107 5.76 -13.52 -12.49
N GLU A 108 5.52 -13.64 -13.79
CA GLU A 108 5.24 -12.48 -14.65
C GLU A 108 3.99 -11.72 -14.17
N LEU A 109 2.90 -12.44 -13.84
CA LEU A 109 1.71 -11.84 -13.25
C LEU A 109 2.00 -11.19 -11.89
N ALA A 110 2.92 -11.72 -11.10
CA ALA A 110 3.34 -11.14 -9.83
C ALA A 110 4.04 -9.77 -9.97
N ASN A 111 4.51 -9.42 -11.17
CA ASN A 111 5.03 -8.07 -11.46
C ASN A 111 3.93 -7.02 -11.66
N LEU A 112 2.66 -7.44 -11.67
CA LEU A 112 1.48 -6.57 -11.68
C LEU A 112 1.31 -5.69 -12.93
N ALA A 113 2.07 -5.93 -14.00
CA ALA A 113 1.97 -5.17 -15.25
C ALA A 113 0.55 -5.18 -15.86
N PHE A 114 -0.22 -6.24 -15.60
CA PHE A 114 -1.61 -6.37 -16.05
C PHE A 114 -2.54 -5.30 -15.46
N LEU A 115 -2.19 -4.71 -14.31
CA LEU A 115 -2.98 -3.64 -13.70
C LEU A 115 -2.87 -2.34 -14.51
N ASP A 116 -1.69 -2.06 -15.07
CA ASP A 116 -1.46 -0.83 -15.84
C ASP A 116 -2.10 -0.92 -17.23
N SER A 117 -2.15 -2.12 -17.82
CA SER A 117 -2.84 -2.39 -19.09
C SER A 117 -4.33 -2.71 -18.94
N ALA A 118 -4.89 -2.64 -17.72
CA ALA A 118 -6.26 -3.02 -17.40
C ALA A 118 -6.68 -4.39 -17.97
N THR A 119 -5.75 -5.35 -17.95
CA THR A 119 -5.95 -6.70 -18.50
C THR A 119 -6.56 -7.62 -17.45
N ASN A 120 -7.64 -8.30 -17.83
CA ASN A 120 -8.34 -9.23 -16.93
C ASN A 120 -7.64 -10.59 -16.92
N ILE A 121 -7.46 -11.16 -15.73
CA ILE A 121 -6.90 -12.49 -15.53
C ILE A 121 -8.03 -13.45 -15.17
N LEU A 122 -8.14 -14.56 -15.90
CA LEU A 122 -9.10 -15.61 -15.62
C LEU A 122 -8.38 -16.93 -15.36
N LEU A 123 -8.59 -17.53 -14.18
CA LEU A 123 -7.95 -18.77 -13.75
C LEU A 123 -8.86 -19.98 -14.01
N ILE A 124 -8.62 -20.71 -15.11
CA ILE A 124 -9.42 -21.87 -15.57
C ILE A 124 -8.67 -23.19 -15.26
N GLY A 125 -9.40 -24.29 -15.00
CA GLY A 125 -8.86 -25.52 -14.41
C GLY A 125 -9.85 -26.24 -13.48
N GLY A 126 -9.56 -27.48 -13.09
CA GLY A 126 -10.41 -28.29 -12.22
C GLY A 126 -10.53 -27.77 -10.77
N PRO A 127 -11.43 -28.35 -9.97
CA PRO A 127 -11.50 -28.05 -8.53
C PRO A 127 -10.22 -28.50 -7.81
N GLY A 128 -9.86 -27.82 -6.72
CA GLY A 128 -8.72 -28.22 -5.87
C GLY A 128 -7.31 -27.84 -6.35
N VAL A 129 -7.15 -27.27 -7.55
CA VAL A 129 -5.83 -26.89 -8.11
C VAL A 129 -5.22 -25.58 -7.56
N GLY A 130 -5.82 -25.03 -6.50
CA GLY A 130 -5.31 -23.82 -5.85
C GLY A 130 -5.55 -22.49 -6.59
N LYS A 131 -6.59 -22.38 -7.44
CA LYS A 131 -6.97 -21.12 -8.09
C LYS A 131 -7.20 -19.98 -7.10
N THR A 132 -7.90 -20.28 -6.01
CA THR A 132 -8.20 -19.32 -4.94
C THR A 132 -6.91 -18.89 -4.25
N HIS A 133 -5.96 -19.82 -4.05
CA HIS A 133 -4.62 -19.51 -3.53
C HIS A 133 -3.91 -18.54 -4.47
N LEU A 134 -3.82 -18.83 -5.77
CA LEU A 134 -3.18 -17.95 -6.75
C LEU A 134 -3.82 -16.57 -6.80
N ALA A 135 -5.15 -16.50 -6.77
CA ALA A 135 -5.88 -15.23 -6.74
C ALA A 135 -5.56 -14.42 -5.48
N ILE A 136 -5.52 -15.06 -4.31
CA ILE A 136 -5.15 -14.42 -3.03
C ILE A 136 -3.69 -13.98 -3.06
N GLY A 137 -2.77 -14.85 -3.48
CA GLY A 137 -1.34 -14.54 -3.53
C GLY A 137 -1.02 -13.36 -4.45
N LEU A 138 -1.64 -13.31 -5.64
CA LEU A 138 -1.54 -12.16 -6.53
C LEU A 138 -2.12 -10.91 -5.87
N SER A 139 -3.29 -11.03 -5.24
CA SER A 139 -3.94 -9.92 -4.53
C SER A 139 -3.08 -9.36 -3.39
N LEU A 140 -2.36 -10.20 -2.65
CA LEU A 140 -1.42 -9.76 -1.63
C LEU A 140 -0.25 -8.95 -2.23
N LYS A 141 0.26 -9.34 -3.41
CA LYS A 141 1.25 -8.53 -4.14
C LYS A 141 0.66 -7.18 -4.56
N VAL A 142 -0.60 -7.12 -4.98
CA VAL A 142 -1.29 -5.85 -5.27
C VAL A 142 -1.38 -4.95 -4.03
N CYS A 143 -1.74 -5.52 -2.87
CA CYS A 143 -1.75 -4.80 -1.60
C CYS A 143 -0.37 -4.27 -1.21
N ALA A 144 0.69 -5.06 -1.41
CA ALA A 144 2.08 -4.67 -1.17
C ALA A 144 2.51 -3.52 -2.10
N ALA A 145 2.03 -3.49 -3.34
CA ALA A 145 2.19 -2.38 -4.28
C ALA A 145 1.31 -1.15 -3.94
N ARG A 146 0.73 -1.10 -2.73
CA ARG A 146 -0.13 -0.01 -2.21
C ARG A 146 -1.39 0.23 -3.05
N ARG A 147 -1.80 -0.75 -3.85
CA ARG A 147 -3.07 -0.73 -4.59
C ARG A 147 -4.14 -1.47 -3.81
N SER A 148 -5.37 -1.00 -3.93
CA SER A 148 -6.51 -1.57 -3.21
C SER A 148 -7.06 -2.77 -3.95
N VAL A 149 -7.55 -3.77 -3.21
CA VAL A 149 -8.17 -4.97 -3.77
C VAL A 149 -9.53 -5.18 -3.13
N LEU A 150 -10.49 -5.62 -3.93
CA LEU A 150 -11.74 -6.19 -3.47
C LEU A 150 -11.74 -7.68 -3.81
N PHE A 151 -11.90 -8.52 -2.79
CA PHE A 151 -12.11 -9.95 -2.96
C PHE A 151 -13.56 -10.28 -2.58
N THR A 152 -14.27 -10.97 -3.47
CA THR A 152 -15.66 -11.37 -3.25
C THR A 152 -15.97 -12.63 -4.03
N TYR A 153 -16.91 -13.43 -3.54
CA TYR A 153 -17.45 -14.55 -4.28
C TYR A 153 -18.49 -14.06 -5.28
N ALA A 154 -18.54 -14.70 -6.45
CA ALA A 154 -19.50 -14.38 -7.49
C ALA A 154 -20.97 -14.33 -7.02
N PRO A 155 -21.49 -15.31 -6.24
CA PRO A 155 -22.86 -15.24 -5.72
C PRO A 155 -23.07 -14.03 -4.80
N ASP A 156 -22.18 -13.80 -3.83
CA ASP A 156 -22.29 -12.66 -2.90
C ASP A 156 -22.28 -11.31 -3.63
N LEU A 157 -21.50 -11.20 -4.70
CA LEU A 157 -21.46 -10.02 -5.55
C LEU A 157 -22.78 -9.84 -6.29
N LEU A 158 -23.36 -10.91 -6.82
CA LEU A 158 -24.64 -10.85 -7.53
C LEU A 158 -25.76 -10.42 -6.56
N ASP A 159 -25.81 -11.00 -5.37
CA ASP A 159 -26.79 -10.63 -4.34
C ASP A 159 -26.69 -9.16 -3.95
N GLN A 160 -25.47 -8.65 -3.78
CA GLN A 160 -25.22 -7.23 -3.51
C GLN A 160 -25.71 -6.33 -4.65
N LEU A 161 -25.47 -6.71 -5.90
CA LEU A 161 -25.90 -5.94 -7.07
C LEU A 161 -27.42 -5.95 -7.21
N VAL A 162 -28.08 -7.10 -7.03
CA VAL A 162 -29.55 -7.21 -7.08
C VAL A 162 -30.20 -6.39 -5.96
N ALA A 163 -29.70 -6.49 -4.73
CA ALA A 163 -30.20 -5.70 -3.61
C ALA A 163 -30.00 -4.20 -3.82
N ALA A 164 -28.87 -3.79 -4.41
CA ALA A 164 -28.59 -2.39 -4.71
C ALA A 164 -29.47 -1.84 -5.84
N GLU A 165 -29.86 -2.66 -6.81
CA GLU A 165 -30.81 -2.29 -7.86
C GLU A 165 -32.21 -2.05 -7.29
N VAL A 166 -32.72 -2.98 -6.49
CA VAL A 166 -34.04 -2.88 -5.84
C VAL A 166 -34.12 -1.67 -4.90
N SER A 167 -33.04 -1.35 -4.21
CA SER A 167 -32.97 -0.20 -3.31
C SER A 167 -32.62 1.13 -4.00
N HIS A 168 -32.45 1.14 -5.33
CA HIS A 168 -31.99 2.29 -6.12
C HIS A 168 -30.66 2.89 -5.63
N THR A 169 -29.80 2.07 -5.02
CA THR A 169 -28.47 2.47 -4.52
C THR A 169 -27.31 1.94 -5.36
N LEU A 170 -27.58 1.32 -6.52
CA LEU A 170 -26.57 0.75 -7.41
C LEU A 170 -25.42 1.72 -7.74
N GLY A 171 -25.74 2.99 -8.05
CA GLY A 171 -24.72 4.00 -8.34
C GLY A 171 -23.74 4.21 -7.18
N LYS A 172 -24.23 4.14 -5.94
CA LYS A 172 -23.40 4.25 -4.72
C LYS A 172 -22.52 3.02 -4.54
N LEU A 173 -23.04 1.83 -4.80
CA LEU A 173 -22.29 0.58 -4.71
C LEU A 173 -21.18 0.52 -5.77
N LEU A 174 -21.47 0.88 -7.02
CA LEU A 174 -20.47 0.94 -8.09
C LEU A 174 -19.40 2.01 -7.82
N ALA A 175 -19.79 3.15 -7.23
CA ALA A 175 -18.83 4.16 -6.80
C ALA A 175 -17.90 3.61 -5.69
N GLN A 176 -18.42 2.83 -4.75
CA GLN A 176 -17.61 2.16 -3.73
C GLN A 176 -16.56 1.22 -4.34
N PHE A 177 -16.91 0.46 -5.38
CA PHE A 177 -15.96 -0.39 -6.11
C PHE A 177 -14.96 0.41 -6.95
N ARG A 178 -15.31 1.63 -7.40
CA ARG A 178 -14.40 2.55 -8.11
C ARG A 178 -13.44 3.31 -7.17
N LEU A 179 -13.79 3.51 -5.91
CA LEU A 179 -12.98 4.28 -4.96
C LEU A 179 -11.88 3.45 -4.28
N SER A 180 -11.85 2.13 -4.48
CA SER A 180 -10.69 1.30 -4.16
C SER A 180 -9.53 1.57 -5.15
N SER A 181 -9.78 1.94 -6.40
CA SER A 181 -8.75 2.47 -7.30
C SER A 181 -8.34 3.90 -6.93
N GLY A 182 -7.70 4.07 -5.77
CA GLY A 182 -7.10 5.31 -5.30
C GLY A 182 -5.86 5.70 -6.11
N GLU A 183 -6.04 5.94 -7.40
CA GLU A 183 -5.38 6.93 -8.24
C GLU A 183 -6.29 7.11 -9.47
N PRO A 184 -6.76 8.33 -9.80
CA PRO A 184 -7.49 8.52 -11.05
C PRO A 184 -6.60 8.01 -12.18
N PRO A 185 -7.13 7.31 -13.21
CA PRO A 185 -6.32 6.97 -14.36
C PRO A 185 -5.66 8.26 -14.84
N ARG A 186 -4.31 8.27 -14.94
CA ARG A 186 -3.61 9.33 -15.69
C ARG A 186 -4.44 9.53 -16.94
N ARG A 187 -4.95 10.76 -17.12
CA ARG A 187 -5.79 11.13 -18.26
C ARG A 187 -5.26 10.40 -19.48
N TRP A 188 -6.07 9.49 -20.01
CA TRP A 188 -5.87 8.98 -21.35
C TRP A 188 -5.57 10.21 -22.22
N PRO A 189 -4.51 10.20 -23.06
CA PRO A 189 -4.36 11.26 -24.03
C PRO A 189 -5.67 11.25 -24.83
N ARG A 190 -6.46 12.32 -24.69
CA ARG A 190 -7.56 12.54 -25.61
C ARG A 190 -6.94 12.40 -27.01
N PRO A 191 -7.49 11.57 -27.91
CA PRO A 191 -7.10 11.69 -29.30
C PRO A 191 -7.26 13.17 -29.67
N PRO A 192 -6.32 13.77 -30.42
CA PRO A 192 -6.38 15.19 -30.71
C PRO A 192 -7.76 15.49 -31.28
N ALA A 193 -8.52 16.30 -30.55
CA ALA A 193 -9.72 16.92 -31.07
C ALA A 193 -9.26 17.80 -32.23
N ARG A 194 -9.41 17.29 -33.46
CA ARG A 194 -9.52 18.13 -34.64
C ARG A 194 -10.90 17.93 -35.24
N CYS A 195 -11.71 18.94 -34.96
CA CYS A 195 -12.84 19.40 -35.75
C CYS A 195 -12.54 19.37 -37.26
N ALA A 196 -13.50 18.95 -38.06
CA ALA A 196 -14.02 19.75 -39.18
C ALA A 196 -15.34 19.14 -39.67
N CYS A 197 -16.41 19.88 -39.44
CA CYS A 197 -17.62 19.85 -40.26
C CYS A 197 -17.23 20.24 -41.69
N HIS A 198 -17.77 19.58 -42.73
CA HIS A 198 -18.33 20.17 -43.95
C HIS A 198 -18.73 19.07 -44.97
N SER A 199 -20.03 19.04 -45.27
CA SER A 199 -20.66 18.80 -46.59
C SER A 199 -20.05 17.77 -47.56
N ALA A 200 -20.83 16.73 -47.89
CA ALA A 200 -21.31 16.50 -49.25
C ALA A 200 -22.22 15.25 -49.29
N TRP A 201 -23.51 15.47 -49.51
CA TRP A 201 -24.32 14.55 -50.30
C TRP A 201 -23.94 14.75 -51.77
N SER A 202 -23.66 13.66 -52.48
CA SER A 202 -23.91 13.45 -53.90
C SER A 202 -23.92 11.94 -54.15
#